data_AF-A0AAD2PV82-F1
#
_entry.id   AF-A0AAD2PV82-F1
#
_cell.length_a   1.000
_cell.length_b   1.000
_cell.length_c   1.000
_cell.angle_alpha   90.00
_cell.angle_beta   90.00
_cell.angle_gamma   90.00
#
_symmetry.space_group_name_H-M   'P 1'
#
loop_
_entity.id
_entity.type
_entity.pdbx_description
1 polymer ?
#
loop_
_entity_poly.entity_id
_entity_poly.type
_entity_poly.pdbx_seq_one_letter_code
_entity_poly.pdbx_strand_id
1 'polypeptide(L)'
;MLGNTKTGAYMDANLQAHQLETGTSFGLLQQDYQNTSILASDTWLKWVWKELESLDVYMTFDSPALSLRCHHDALLIDLFMDLEVDQDNLLWLNWCRMFLQVFTVSDVTMADGRYIRQCIWDGFLIITETLID
;
A
#
# COMPACT_ATOMS: atom_id res chain seq x y z
N MET A 1 20.31 -13.76 -6.80
CA MET A 1 21.12 -13.90 -8.03
C MET A 1 20.66 -13.06 -9.23
N LEU A 2 19.45 -12.46 -9.22
CA LEU A 2 18.96 -11.58 -10.30
C LEU A 2 19.20 -10.06 -10.07
N GLY A 3 19.59 -9.65 -8.86
CA GLY A 3 19.62 -8.25 -8.42
C GLY A 3 20.58 -7.30 -9.16
N ASN A 4 21.54 -7.80 -9.94
CA ASN A 4 22.52 -6.97 -10.67
C ASN A 4 22.23 -6.85 -12.18
N THR A 5 21.08 -7.32 -12.64
CA THR A 5 20.66 -7.15 -14.04
C THR A 5 19.62 -6.04 -14.14
N LYS A 6 19.58 -5.32 -15.28
CA LYS A 6 18.56 -4.28 -15.51
C LYS A 6 17.14 -4.84 -15.36
N THR A 7 16.89 -6.03 -15.89
CA THR A 7 15.59 -6.72 -15.77
C THR A 7 15.23 -7.03 -14.33
N GLY A 8 16.20 -7.50 -13.52
CA GLY A 8 15.99 -7.71 -12.09
C GLY A 8 15.59 -6.43 -11.36
N ALA A 9 16.29 -5.32 -11.63
CA ALA A 9 15.97 -4.02 -11.05
C ALA A 9 14.58 -3.50 -11.45
N TYR A 10 14.17 -3.68 -12.72
CA TYR A 10 12.82 -3.31 -13.15
C TYR A 10 11.74 -4.18 -12.52
N MET A 11 12.00 -5.47 -12.34
CA MET A 11 11.05 -6.38 -11.68
C MET A 11 10.89 -6.02 -10.21
N ASP A 12 12.00 -5.75 -9.52
CA ASP A 12 12.03 -5.26 -8.14
C ASP A 12 11.23 -3.95 -7.98
N ALA A 13 11.51 -2.96 -8.83
CA ALA A 13 10.79 -1.69 -8.83
C ALA A 13 9.28 -1.85 -9.10
N ASN A 14 8.88 -2.75 -10.00
CA ASN A 14 7.47 -3.00 -10.27
C ASN A 14 6.77 -3.67 -9.09
N LEU A 15 7.42 -4.62 -8.41
CA LEU A 15 6.85 -5.27 -7.22
C LEU A 15 6.71 -4.26 -6.07
N GLN A 16 7.71 -3.40 -5.86
CA GLN A 16 7.64 -2.31 -4.89
C GLN A 16 6.55 -1.28 -5.24
N ALA A 17 6.38 -0.94 -6.53
CA ALA A 17 5.31 -0.05 -6.98
C ALA A 17 3.93 -0.64 -6.66
N HIS A 18 3.72 -1.95 -6.88
CA HIS A 18 2.49 -2.65 -6.49
C HIS A 18 2.27 -2.70 -4.98
N GLN A 19 3.34 -2.84 -4.19
CA GLN A 19 3.23 -2.76 -2.74
C GLN A 19 2.79 -1.35 -2.29
N LEU A 20 3.32 -0.30 -2.92
CA LEU A 20 2.88 1.08 -2.66
C LEU A 20 1.45 1.33 -3.12
N GLU A 21 1.03 0.71 -4.22
CA GLU A 21 -0.31 0.83 -4.77
C GLU A 21 -1.35 0.16 -3.87
N THR A 22 -1.10 -1.09 -3.47
CA THR A 22 -2.01 -1.84 -2.58
C THR A 22 -1.98 -1.31 -1.14
N GLY A 23 -0.85 -0.74 -0.70
CA GLY A 23 -0.73 -0.07 0.60
C GLY A 23 -0.78 -0.98 1.83
N THR A 24 -0.68 -2.31 1.65
CA THR A 24 -0.70 -3.28 2.74
C THR A 24 0.70 -3.55 3.31
N SER A 25 0.79 -4.20 4.46
CA SER A 25 2.06 -4.66 5.03
C SER A 25 2.81 -5.71 4.21
N PHE A 26 2.12 -6.42 3.30
CA PHE A 26 2.67 -7.55 2.56
C PHE A 26 3.00 -7.18 1.10
N GLY A 27 4.00 -7.85 0.53
CA GLY A 27 4.30 -7.74 -0.89
C GLY A 27 3.19 -8.38 -1.74
N LEU A 28 3.01 -7.92 -2.97
CA LEU A 28 1.92 -8.36 -3.88
C LEU A 28 1.71 -9.88 -3.92
N LEU A 29 2.79 -10.67 -4.04
CA LEU A 29 2.72 -12.13 -4.17
C LEU A 29 2.49 -12.88 -2.85
N GLN A 30 2.44 -12.15 -1.74
CA GLN A 30 2.16 -12.67 -0.39
C GLN A 30 0.74 -12.32 0.07
N GLN A 31 -0.01 -11.57 -0.74
CA GLN A 31 -1.38 -11.18 -0.46
C GLN A 31 -2.38 -12.22 -1.00
N ASP A 32 -3.57 -12.23 -0.42
CA ASP A 32 -4.73 -12.96 -0.92
C ASP A 32 -5.32 -12.22 -2.14
N TYR A 33 -5.37 -12.87 -3.30
CA TYR A 33 -5.79 -12.22 -4.53
C TYR A 33 -7.28 -11.90 -4.51
N GLN A 34 -8.12 -12.77 -3.94
CA GLN A 34 -9.56 -12.52 -3.88
C GLN A 34 -9.90 -11.26 -3.08
N ASN A 35 -9.15 -11.00 -2.00
CA ASN A 35 -9.40 -9.89 -1.10
C ASN A 35 -8.77 -8.57 -1.58
N THR A 36 -7.52 -8.62 -2.08
CA THR A 36 -6.70 -7.41 -2.25
C THR A 36 -6.40 -7.06 -3.70
N SER A 37 -6.69 -7.94 -4.67
CA SER A 37 -6.38 -7.68 -6.08
C SER A 37 -7.13 -6.47 -6.66
N ILE A 38 -8.27 -6.10 -6.09
CA ILE A 38 -9.00 -4.88 -6.46
C ILE A 38 -8.16 -3.62 -6.26
N LEU A 39 -7.21 -3.64 -5.32
CA LEU A 39 -6.35 -2.51 -4.97
C LEU A 39 -5.17 -2.33 -5.93
N ALA A 40 -4.89 -3.32 -6.79
CA ALA A 40 -3.75 -3.33 -7.70
C ALA A 40 -4.18 -3.05 -9.16
N SER A 41 -3.34 -2.33 -9.89
CA SER A 41 -3.53 -2.08 -11.32
C SER A 41 -3.47 -3.35 -12.16
N ASP A 42 -4.22 -3.37 -13.25
CA ASP A 42 -4.24 -4.46 -14.23
C ASP A 42 -2.94 -4.52 -15.04
N THR A 43 -1.95 -5.18 -14.45
CA THR A 43 -0.63 -5.39 -15.04
C THR A 43 -0.37 -6.89 -15.24
N TRP A 44 0.67 -7.22 -16.00
CA TRP A 44 1.11 -8.61 -16.15
C TRP A 44 1.49 -9.26 -14.80
N LEU A 45 1.96 -8.49 -13.82
CA LEU A 45 2.27 -9.00 -12.47
C LEU A 45 1.01 -9.41 -11.71
N LYS A 46 -0.08 -8.64 -11.82
CA LYS A 46 -1.38 -9.01 -11.24
C LYS A 46 -1.92 -10.29 -11.89
N TRP A 47 -1.71 -10.46 -13.19
CA TRP A 47 -2.03 -11.72 -13.86
C TRP A 47 -1.19 -12.89 -13.34
N VAL A 48 0.13 -12.72 -13.21
CA VAL A 48 1.01 -13.75 -12.62
C VAL A 48 0.58 -14.12 -11.20
N TRP A 49 0.24 -13.14 -10.37
CA TRP A 49 -0.28 -13.37 -9.03
C TRP A 49 -1.57 -14.21 -9.03
N LYS A 50 -2.52 -13.91 -9.92
CA LYS A 50 -3.73 -14.72 -10.12
C LYS A 50 -3.40 -16.18 -10.47
N GLU A 51 -2.46 -16.38 -11.39
CA GLU A 51 -2.07 -17.73 -11.81
C GLU A 51 -1.32 -18.48 -10.70
N LEU A 52 -0.52 -17.79 -9.87
CA LEU A 52 0.13 -18.40 -8.71
C LEU A 52 -0.89 -18.86 -7.67
N GLU A 53 -1.93 -18.05 -7.40
CA GLU A 53 -3.01 -18.43 -6.50
C GLU A 53 -3.80 -19.64 -7.04
N SER A 54 -4.11 -19.67 -8.34
CA SER A 54 -4.84 -20.79 -8.96
C SER A 54 -4.07 -22.12 -8.90
N LEU A 55 -2.74 -22.05 -8.82
CA LEU A 55 -1.83 -23.18 -8.70
C LEU A 55 -1.46 -23.53 -7.25
N ASP A 56 -1.98 -22.81 -6.26
CA ASP A 56 -1.62 -22.95 -4.83
C ASP A 56 -0.11 -22.77 -4.58
N VAL A 57 0.51 -21.82 -5.29
CA VAL A 57 1.93 -21.52 -5.19
C VAL A 57 2.15 -20.22 -4.41
N TYR A 58 2.80 -20.35 -3.26
CA TYR A 58 3.18 -19.20 -2.43
C TYR A 58 4.60 -18.73 -2.74
N MET A 59 4.73 -17.44 -3.03
CA MET A 59 6.02 -16.81 -3.30
C MET A 59 6.26 -15.65 -2.35
N THR A 60 7.39 -15.66 -1.65
CA THR A 60 7.83 -14.53 -0.86
C THR A 60 8.77 -13.66 -1.67
N PHE A 61 8.50 -12.36 -1.67
CA PHE A 61 9.39 -11.37 -2.23
C PHE A 61 9.94 -10.51 -1.09
N ASP A 62 11.27 -10.40 -1.03
CA ASP A 62 11.95 -9.59 -0.03
C ASP A 62 11.90 -8.13 -0.48
N SER A 63 10.80 -7.46 -0.14
CA SER A 63 10.59 -6.04 -0.39
C SER A 63 10.84 -5.25 0.90
N PRO A 64 11.36 -4.00 0.82
CA PRO A 64 11.34 -3.10 1.95
C PRO A 64 9.92 -3.00 2.54
N ALA A 65 9.80 -3.18 3.86
CA ALA A 65 8.53 -2.96 4.53
C ALA A 65 8.15 -1.47 4.45
N LEU A 66 6.84 -1.19 4.36
CA LEU A 66 6.34 0.19 4.48
C LEU A 66 6.69 0.73 5.87
N SER A 67 7.30 1.90 5.92
CA SER A 67 7.82 2.47 7.17
C SER A 67 6.69 3.03 8.02
N LEU A 68 6.53 2.49 9.23
CA LEU A 68 5.67 3.06 10.26
C LEU A 68 6.34 4.27 10.91
N ARG A 69 5.57 5.31 11.27
CA ARG A 69 6.13 6.52 11.88
C ARG A 69 6.28 6.42 13.41
N CYS A 70 5.50 5.56 14.07
CA CYS A 70 5.60 5.33 15.50
C CYS A 70 5.26 3.88 15.91
N HIS A 71 5.52 3.52 17.17
CA HIS A 71 5.36 2.14 17.68
C HIS A 71 3.91 1.62 17.68
N HIS A 72 2.92 2.51 17.66
CA HIS A 72 1.49 2.16 17.65
C HIS A 72 0.78 2.63 16.39
N ASP A 73 1.56 2.82 15.33
CA ASP A 73 1.05 3.20 14.02
C ASP A 73 0.57 1.96 13.27
N ALA A 74 -0.33 2.18 12.32
CA ALA A 74 -0.84 1.14 11.44
C ALA A 74 -0.93 1.66 10.01
N LEU A 75 -0.82 0.75 9.05
CA LEU A 75 -1.12 1.06 7.66
C LEU A 75 -2.63 1.21 7.49
N LEU A 76 -3.05 2.22 6.72
CA LEU A 76 -4.46 2.54 6.55
C LEU A 76 -5.24 1.37 5.91
N ILE A 77 -4.67 0.73 4.89
CA ILE A 77 -5.34 -0.38 4.20
C ILE A 77 -5.48 -1.59 5.10
N ASP A 78 -4.44 -1.95 5.86
CA ASP A 78 -4.52 -3.05 6.83
C ASP A 78 -5.60 -2.78 7.88
N LEU A 79 -5.66 -1.55 8.41
CA LEU A 79 -6.71 -1.14 9.35
C LEU A 79 -8.11 -1.23 8.74
N PHE A 80 -8.30 -0.83 7.48
CA PHE A 80 -9.61 -0.92 6.82
C PHE A 80 -10.02 -2.36 6.54
N MET A 81 -9.07 -3.25 6.23
CA MET A 81 -9.32 -4.68 6.10
C MET A 81 -9.71 -5.31 7.45
N ASP A 82 -9.01 -4.96 8.54
CA ASP A 82 -9.34 -5.40 9.90
C ASP A 82 -10.73 -4.91 10.37
N LEU A 83 -11.18 -3.77 9.86
CA LEU A 83 -12.52 -3.22 10.08
C LEU A 83 -13.59 -3.80 9.14
N GLU A 84 -13.23 -4.77 8.29
CA GLU A 84 -14.13 -5.42 7.33
C GLU A 84 -14.84 -4.43 6.38
N VAL A 85 -14.13 -3.36 5.97
CA VAL A 85 -14.64 -2.43 4.95
C VAL A 85 -14.88 -3.18 3.64
N ASP A 86 -16.03 -2.96 3.01
CA ASP A 86 -16.37 -3.62 1.74
C ASP A 86 -15.41 -3.22 0.60
N GLN A 87 -15.32 -4.08 -0.42
CA GLN A 87 -14.32 -3.93 -1.48
C GLN A 87 -14.44 -2.61 -2.26
N ASP A 88 -15.67 -2.11 -2.49
CA ASP A 88 -15.87 -0.85 -3.22
C ASP A 88 -15.35 0.33 -2.39
N ASN A 89 -15.70 0.40 -1.11
CA ASN A 89 -15.20 1.43 -0.21
C ASN A 89 -13.69 1.30 0.02
N LEU A 90 -13.16 0.08 0.12
CA LEU A 90 -11.72 -0.15 0.27
C LEU A 90 -10.94 0.37 -0.95
N LEU A 91 -11.47 0.17 -2.16
CA LEU A 91 -10.90 0.73 -3.39
C LEU A 91 -10.91 2.26 -3.38
N TRP A 92 -12.04 2.88 -3.02
CA TRP A 92 -12.13 4.34 -2.92
C TRP A 92 -11.17 4.91 -1.87
N LEU A 93 -11.07 4.28 -0.70
CA LEU A 93 -10.14 4.66 0.34
C LEU A 93 -8.68 4.54 -0.13
N ASN A 94 -8.35 3.48 -0.88
CA ASN A 94 -7.01 3.33 -1.46
C ASN A 94 -6.69 4.44 -2.48
N TRP A 95 -7.66 4.84 -3.30
CA TRP A 95 -7.49 5.97 -4.22
C TRP A 95 -7.31 7.30 -3.49
N CYS A 96 -8.13 7.59 -2.47
CA CYS A 96 -7.96 8.77 -1.63
C CYS A 96 -6.58 8.78 -0.97
N ARG A 97 -6.16 7.64 -0.42
CA ARG A 97 -4.84 7.45 0.19
C ARG A 97 -3.71 7.75 -0.79
N MET A 98 -3.75 7.18 -2.00
CA MET A 98 -2.75 7.42 -3.03
C MET A 98 -2.73 8.87 -3.50
N PHE A 99 -3.91 9.47 -3.69
CA PHE A 99 -4.03 10.89 -4.06
C PHE A 99 -3.39 11.78 -2.99
N LEU A 100 -3.69 11.55 -1.71
CA LEU A 100 -3.16 12.32 -0.58
C LEU A 100 -1.70 11.99 -0.23
N GLN A 101 -1.13 10.93 -0.82
CA GLN A 101 0.22 10.42 -0.54
C GLN A 101 0.45 10.06 0.93
N VAL A 102 -0.56 9.42 1.54
CA VAL A 102 -0.52 8.95 2.94
C VAL A 102 -0.46 7.43 3.00
N PHE A 103 0.10 6.86 4.06
CA PHE A 103 0.20 5.40 4.21
C PHE A 103 -0.27 4.91 5.58
N THR A 104 0.00 5.72 6.62
CA THR A 104 -0.20 5.36 8.01
C THR A 104 -1.32 6.18 8.67
N VAL A 105 -1.81 5.71 9.82
CA VAL A 105 -2.77 6.48 10.64
C VAL A 105 -2.14 7.81 11.08
N SER A 106 -0.87 7.81 11.46
CA SER A 106 -0.13 9.02 11.82
C SER A 106 -0.02 10.02 10.65
N ASP A 107 -0.08 9.55 9.41
CA ASP A 107 -0.15 10.41 8.23
C ASP A 107 -1.47 11.14 8.07
N VAL A 108 -2.53 10.76 8.78
CA VAL A 108 -3.84 11.40 8.64
C VAL A 108 -4.35 12.03 9.92
N THR A 109 -3.83 11.66 11.09
CA THR A 109 -4.27 12.18 12.39
C THR A 109 -3.47 13.37 12.89
N MET A 110 -4.03 14.14 13.81
CA MET A 110 -3.30 15.12 14.62
C MET A 110 -2.27 14.42 15.52
N ALA A 111 -1.37 15.20 16.14
CA ALA A 111 -0.32 14.67 17.02
C ALA A 111 -0.87 13.93 18.26
N ASP A 112 -2.13 14.16 18.63
CA ASP A 112 -2.80 13.45 19.72
C ASP A 112 -3.43 12.11 19.30
N GLY A 113 -3.45 11.81 17.99
CA GLY A 113 -4.05 10.61 17.43
C GLY A 113 -5.57 10.53 17.52
N ARG A 114 -6.26 11.58 17.96
CA ARG A 114 -7.71 11.54 18.25
C ARG A 114 -8.58 12.03 17.11
N TYR A 115 -8.02 12.89 16.28
CA TYR A 115 -8.74 13.56 15.20
C TYR A 115 -7.98 13.44 13.90
N ILE A 116 -8.68 13.18 12.80
CA ILE A 116 -8.13 13.30 11.46
C ILE A 116 -7.94 14.80 11.14
N ARG A 117 -6.82 15.14 10.49
CA ARG A 117 -6.48 16.53 10.15
C ARG A 117 -7.50 17.09 9.16
N GLN A 118 -7.94 18.34 9.36
CA GLN A 118 -8.95 18.96 8.49
C GLN A 118 -8.51 18.99 7.02
N CYS A 119 -7.21 19.21 6.75
CA CYS A 119 -6.69 19.19 5.39
C CYS A 119 -6.87 17.82 4.69
N ILE A 120 -6.83 16.72 5.43
CA ILE A 120 -7.09 15.38 4.90
C ILE A 120 -8.57 15.20 4.57
N TRP A 121 -9.47 15.64 5.45
CA TRP A 121 -10.91 15.61 5.21
C TRP A 121 -11.31 16.42 3.98
N ASP A 122 -10.69 17.58 3.80
CA ASP A 122 -10.98 18.49 2.69
C ASP A 122 -10.29 18.06 1.38
N GLY A 123 -9.45 17.01 1.41
CA GLY A 123 -8.76 16.50 0.23
C GLY A 123 -7.55 17.34 -0.22
N PHE A 124 -6.93 18.09 0.69
CA PHE A 124 -5.71 18.85 0.36
C PHE A 124 -4.48 17.95 0.44
N LEU A 125 -3.74 17.88 -0.67
CA LEU A 125 -2.46 17.20 -0.75
C LEU A 125 -1.52 17.72 0.34
N ILE A 126 -0.90 16.82 1.10
CA ILE A 126 0.19 17.21 2.00
C ILE A 126 1.43 17.42 1.11
N ILE A 127 1.59 18.65 0.63
CA ILE A 127 2.87 19.07 0.07
C ILE A 127 3.81 19.18 1.26
N THR A 128 4.77 18.28 1.38
CA THR A 128 5.90 18.50 2.29
C THR A 128 6.73 19.63 1.72
N GLU A 129 6.32 20.87 1.94
CA GLU A 129 7.31 21.93 2.08
C GLU A 129 8.17 21.53 3.27
N THR A 130 9.40 21.10 2.99
CA THR A 130 10.49 21.17 3.95
C THR A 130 10.53 22.60 4.46
N LEU A 131 9.87 22.85 5.59
CA LEU A 131 10.21 23.93 6.49
C LEU A 131 11.62 23.62 7.00
N ILE A 132 12.60 24.14 6.26
CA ILE A 132 13.93 24.40 6.77
C ILE A 132 13.74 25.59 7.71
N ASP A 133 13.57 25.31 8.99
CA ASP A 133 13.93 26.23 10.07
C ASP A 133 15.43 26.12 10.35
#